data_AF-A0AAV3X141-F1
#
_entry.id   AF-A0AAV3X141-F1
#
_cell.length_a   1.000
_cell.length_b   1.000
_cell.length_c   1.000
_cell.angle_alpha   90.00
_cell.angle_beta   90.00
_cell.angle_gamma   90.00
#
_symmetry.space_group_name_H-M   'P 1'
#
loop_
_entity.id
_entity.type
_entity.pdbx_description
1 polymer ?
#
loop_
_entity_poly.entity_id
_entity_poly.type
_entity_poly.pdbx_seq_one_letter_code
_entity_poly.pdbx_strand_id
1 'polypeptide(L)' 'MVTVYLKGGKTVEVSLENLKDYLDKNRSRIETRRVKLGRPRIKKVATTTDISSK' A
#
# COMPACT_ATOMS: atom_id res chain seq x y z
N MET A 1 -16.20 -7.23 -1.99
CA MET A 1 -14.96 -7.85 -1.49
C MET A 1 -13.78 -6.95 -1.85
N VAL A 2 -12.78 -6.86 -1.00
CA VAL A 2 -11.51 -6.15 -1.22
C VAL A 2 -10.35 -7.11 -1.00
N THR A 3 -9.32 -6.98 -1.83
CA THR A 3 -8.12 -7.82 -1.73
C THR A 3 -7.08 -7.14 -0.85
N VAL A 4 -6.63 -7.85 0.18
CA VAL A 4 -5.60 -7.42 1.11
C VAL A 4 -4.32 -8.22 0.86
N TYR A 5 -3.18 -7.52 0.78
CA TYR A 5 -1.88 -8.13 0.54
C TYR A 5 -1.12 -8.23 1.86
N LEU A 6 -0.77 -9.46 2.24
CA LEU A 6 0.01 -9.75 3.42
C LEU A 6 1.49 -9.75 3.06
N LYS A 7 2.32 -9.48 4.07
CA LYS A 7 3.78 -9.68 3.96
C LYS A 7 4.08 -11.12 3.53
N GLY A 8 4.96 -11.28 2.54
CA GLY A 8 5.34 -12.58 1.98
C GLY A 8 4.51 -13.02 0.76
N GLY A 9 3.79 -12.11 0.12
CA GLY A 9 3.12 -12.36 -1.16
C GLY A 9 1.78 -13.10 -1.05
N LYS A 10 1.28 -13.31 0.17
CA LYS A 10 -0.05 -13.91 0.39
C LYS A 10 -1.14 -12.86 0.20
N THR A 11 -2.29 -13.27 -0.32
CA THR A 11 -3.46 -12.41 -0.52
C THR A 11 -4.68 -12.99 0.18
N VAL A 12 -5.51 -12.13 0.75
CA VAL A 12 -6.76 -12.49 1.41
C VAL A 12 -7.88 -11.58 0.91
N GLU A 13 -9.04 -12.15 0.60
CA GLU A 13 -10.25 -11.39 0.27
C GLU A 13 -11.08 -11.16 1.54
N VAL A 14 -11.48 -9.91 1.75
CA VAL A 14 -12.25 -9.50 2.93
C VAL A 14 -13.45 -8.66 2.45
N SER A 15 -14.58 -8.73 3.15
CA SER A 15 -15.67 -7.79 2.89
C SER A 15 -15.26 -6.37 3.27
N LEU A 16 -15.89 -5.37 2.67
CA LEU A 16 -15.58 -3.97 3.00
C LEU A 16 -15.94 -3.65 4.46
N GLU A 17 -17.04 -4.22 4.95
CA GLU A 17 -17.54 -4.09 6.32
C GLU A 17 -16.52 -4.63 7.34
N ASN A 18 -15.89 -5.77 7.05
CA ASN A 18 -14.92 -6.41 7.93
C ASN A 18 -13.48 -5.95 7.69
N LEU A 19 -13.25 -5.08 6.69
CA LEU A 19 -11.91 -4.64 6.34
C LEU A 19 -11.24 -3.93 7.52
N LYS A 20 -11.97 -3.03 8.19
CA LYS A 20 -11.43 -2.23 9.29
C LYS A 20 -10.92 -3.13 10.42
N ASP A 21 -11.77 -4.05 10.89
CA ASP A 21 -11.43 -4.98 11.96
C ASP A 21 -10.27 -5.90 11.58
N TYR A 22 -10.24 -6.34 10.32
CA TYR A 22 -9.15 -7.16 9.81
C TYR A 22 -7.82 -6.41 9.79
N LEU A 23 -7.82 -5.16 9.33
CA LEU A 23 -6.65 -4.29 9.30
C LEU A 23 -6.18 -3.94 10.72
N ASP A 24 -7.10 -3.63 11.63
CA ASP A 24 -6.76 -3.28 13.02
C ASP A 24 -6.10 -4.45 13.74
N LYS A 25 -6.65 -5.67 13.59
CA LYS A 25 -6.07 -6.90 14.16
C LYS A 25 -4.68 -7.22 13.60
N ASN A 26 -4.37 -6.79 12.38
CA ASN A 26 -3.16 -7.18 11.66
C ASN A 26 -2.31 -5.97 11.23
N ARG A 27 -2.45 -4.83 11.92
CA ARG A 27 -1.88 -3.53 11.53
C ARG A 27 -0.38 -3.56 11.26
N SER A 28 0.36 -4.45 11.93
CA SER A 28 1.81 -4.65 11.77
C SER A 28 2.21 -5.60 10.63
N ARG A 29 1.26 -6.30 9.99
CA ARG A 29 1.52 -7.37 9.00
C ARG A 29 0.96 -7.10 7.61
N ILE A 30 0.14 -6.06 7.45
CA ILE A 30 -0.67 -5.84 6.24
C ILE A 30 -0.26 -4.56 5.52
N GLU A 31 -0.19 -4.65 4.19
CA GLU A 31 -0.06 -3.49 3.30
C GLU A 31 -1.28 -3.40 2.37
N THR A 32 -1.94 -2.24 2.38
CA THR A 32 -3.12 -1.99 1.52
C THR A 32 -2.68 -1.34 0.22
N ARG A 33 -2.71 -2.08 -0.89
CA ARG A 33 -2.57 -1.48 -2.23
C ARG A 33 -3.88 -0.81 -2.63
N ARG A 34 -3.90 0.53 -2.65
CA ARG A 34 -5.00 1.29 -3.25
C ARG A 34 -5.12 0.91 -4.73
N VAL A 35 -6.20 0.21 -5.09
CA VAL A 35 -6.57 -0.07 -6.48
C VAL A 35 -6.76 1.27 -7.18
N LYS A 36 -5.97 1.52 -8.22
CA LYS A 36 -5.96 2.76 -8.99
C LYS A 36 -7.28 2.91 -9.76
N LEU A 37 -8.34 3.37 -9.12
CA LEU A 37 -9.42 4.09 -9.79
C LEU A 37 -9.24 5.59 -9.47
N GLY A 38 -8.66 6.33 -10.42
CA GLY A 38 -8.92 7.77 -10.54
C GLY A 38 -7.99 8.80 -9.89
N ARG A 39 -6.76 8.50 -9.47
CA ARG A 39 -5.80 9.56 -9.07
C ARG A 39 -4.45 9.48 -9.80
N PRO A 40 -3.92 10.61 -10.31
CA PRO A 40 -2.74 10.61 -11.17
C PRO A 40 -1.54 9.99 -10.46
N ARG A 41 -0.76 9.21 -11.19
CA ARG A 41 0.52 8.67 -10.73
C ARG A 41 1.45 9.85 -10.44
N ILE A 42 1.58 10.25 -9.16
CA ILE A 42 2.72 11.06 -8.74
C ILE A 42 3.95 10.15 -8.93
N LYS A 43 4.60 10.26 -10.09
CA LYS A 43 5.96 9.74 -10.26
C LYS A 43 6.80 10.49 -9.24
N LYS A 44 7.22 9.80 -8.19
CA LYS A 44 8.31 10.28 -7.34
C LYS A 44 9.56 10.23 -8.23
N VAL A 45 9.86 11.32 -8.91
CA VAL A 45 11.18 11.53 -9.49
C VAL A 45 12.10 11.54 -8.27
N ALA A 46 12.91 10.50 -8.13
CA ALA A 46 14.00 10.52 -7.19
C ALA A 46 14.96 11.59 -7.72
N THR A 47 14.87 12.81 -7.21
CA THR A 47 15.95 13.77 -7.33
C THR A 47 17.08 13.19 -6.48
N THR A 48 18.01 12.51 -7.13
CA THR A 48 19.31 12.18 -6.55
C THR A 48 19.93 13.52 -6.17
N THR A 49 20.01 13.80 -4.87
CA THR A 49 20.83 14.90 -4.37
C THR A 49 22.28 14.49 -4.63
N ASP A 50 22.82 14.93 -5.77
CA ASP A 50 24.24 14.93 -6.02
C ASP A 50 24.83 16.06 -5.17
N ILE A 51 25.43 15.68 -4.05
CA ILE A 51 26.23 16.59 -3.24
C ILE A 51 27.58 16.64 -3.94
N SER A 52 27.78 17.60 -4.84
CA SER A 52 29.08 17.84 -5.45
C SER A 52 29.30 19.32 -5.79
N SER A 53 30.38 19.84 -5.21
CA SER A 53 31.20 20.97 -5.68
C SER A 53 30.59 22.37 -5.52
N LYS A 54 31.29 23.39 -5.03
CA LYS A 54 32.72 23.72 -5.06
C LYS A 54 33.01 24.81 -4.03
#